data_AF-A0A0D6MD54-F1
#
_entry.id   AF-A0A0D6MD54-F1
#
_cell.length_a   1.000
_cell.length_b   1.000
_cell.length_c   1.000
_cell.angle_alpha   90.00
_cell.angle_beta   90.00
_cell.angle_gamma   90.00
#
_symmetry.space_group_name_H-M   'P 1'
#
loop_
_entity.id
_entity.type
_entity.pdbx_description
1 polymer ?
#
loop_
_entity_poly.entity_id
_entity_poly.type
_entity_poly.pdbx_seq_one_letter_code
_entity_poly.pdbx_strand_id
1 'polypeptide(L)'
;MYQVTSDAFFTFHHANAFEKDGFIVVDYCKYDNPGNFDDLLLEHMRSGSFIAKDGKFLPFLHRMIIPINVSEDSKPGDDLLSKCEFANGCQAILREDGSIHCVDTRISDISFEFPRYCYDLNMKDYRYVYGAHLGHDKEAKHGVVKVDLSNGTNKVWLKDAGDQLCAEPILVNRPEYVEEDEGVLLVPVVTTNENDTPYVVVLNAQTMEELGRFLIPQSRIPLGFHAHYVPRPDL
;
A
#
# COMPACT_ATOMS: atom_id res chain seq x y z
N MET A 1 26.01 9.14 11.98
CA MET A 1 24.89 8.53 11.24
C MET A 1 25.45 8.13 9.89
N TYR A 2 25.38 6.85 9.51
CA TYR A 2 25.90 6.38 8.23
C TYR A 2 25.09 6.97 7.07
N GLN A 3 25.72 7.20 5.93
CA GLN A 3 24.99 7.52 4.71
C GLN A 3 24.25 6.26 4.25
N VAL A 4 22.94 6.34 4.11
CA VAL A 4 22.10 5.25 3.60
C VAL A 4 21.73 5.55 2.15
N THR A 5 21.85 4.55 1.29
CA THR A 5 21.51 4.63 -0.14
C THR A 5 20.63 3.45 -0.54
N SER A 6 19.96 3.55 -1.70
CA SER A 6 19.23 2.47 -2.35
C SER A 6 19.32 2.64 -3.86
N ASP A 7 18.83 1.67 -4.63
CA ASP A 7 18.50 1.92 -6.03
C ASP A 7 17.46 3.03 -6.14
N ALA A 8 17.47 3.74 -7.27
CA ALA A 8 16.53 4.83 -7.51
C ALA A 8 15.11 4.28 -7.71
N PHE A 9 14.14 4.88 -7.02
CA PHE A 9 12.72 4.62 -7.19
C PHE A 9 11.93 5.87 -6.81
N PHE A 10 10.62 5.81 -7.00
CA PHE A 10 9.71 6.85 -6.54
C PHE A 10 8.62 6.27 -5.65
N THR A 11 8.19 7.04 -4.65
CA THR A 11 7.05 6.68 -3.80
C THR A 11 6.24 7.94 -3.51
N PHE A 12 4.92 7.82 -3.56
CA PHE A 12 4.01 8.85 -3.03
C PHE A 12 3.75 8.58 -1.55
N HIS A 13 3.35 7.34 -1.22
CA HIS A 13 2.84 7.00 0.11
C HIS A 13 3.66 5.94 0.80
N HIS A 14 4.05 6.28 2.01
CA HIS A 14 4.52 5.32 3.00
C HIS A 14 3.29 4.63 3.61
N ALA A 15 3.40 3.34 3.89
CA ALA A 15 2.47 2.66 4.77
C ALA A 15 2.82 3.00 6.22
N ASN A 16 3.77 2.29 6.82
CA ASN A 16 4.24 2.54 8.19
C ASN A 16 5.76 2.41 8.28
N ALA A 17 6.35 2.95 9.35
CA ALA A 17 7.76 2.79 9.64
C ALA A 17 7.99 2.68 11.15
N PHE A 18 8.79 1.71 11.61
CA PHE A 18 8.97 1.43 13.04
C PHE A 18 10.35 0.87 13.35
N GLU A 19 10.75 0.93 14.62
CA GLU A 19 11.99 0.31 15.11
C GLU A 19 11.73 -1.13 15.58
N LYS A 20 12.63 -2.06 15.22
CA LYS A 20 12.61 -3.46 15.66
C LYS A 20 14.02 -4.02 15.71
N ASP A 21 14.41 -4.58 16.86
CA ASP A 21 15.67 -5.30 17.07
C ASP A 21 16.93 -4.58 16.57
N GLY A 22 16.97 -3.23 16.69
CA GLY A 22 18.11 -2.41 16.24
C GLY A 22 18.06 -2.02 14.75
N PHE A 23 16.93 -2.23 14.09
CA PHE A 23 16.66 -1.84 12.71
C PHE A 23 15.48 -0.89 12.62
N ILE A 24 15.47 -0.05 11.59
CA ILE A 24 14.28 0.69 11.14
C ILE A 24 13.67 -0.11 10.00
N VAL A 25 12.39 -0.48 10.14
CA VAL A 25 11.59 -1.09 9.07
C VAL A 25 10.74 -0.01 8.44
N VAL A 26 10.74 0.10 7.12
CA VAL A 26 9.97 1.10 6.36
C VAL A 26 9.19 0.39 5.26
N ASP A 27 7.87 0.51 5.30
CA ASP A 27 6.97 -0.01 4.26
C ASP A 27 6.40 1.14 3.43
N TYR A 28 6.37 0.98 2.10
CA TYR A 28 5.95 2.04 1.17
C TYR A 28 5.47 1.48 -0.17
N CYS A 29 4.74 2.30 -0.92
CA CYS A 29 4.25 1.98 -2.26
C CYS A 29 5.27 2.46 -3.29
N LYS A 30 6.02 1.52 -3.89
CA LYS A 30 7.14 1.79 -4.80
C LYS A 30 6.70 1.79 -6.26
N TYR A 31 7.13 2.81 -6.98
CA TYR A 31 7.16 2.87 -8.44
C TYR A 31 8.60 2.68 -8.92
N ASP A 32 8.85 1.58 -9.63
CA ASP A 32 10.17 1.31 -10.22
C ASP A 32 10.47 2.26 -11.38
N ASN A 33 9.45 2.64 -12.17
CA ASN A 33 9.58 3.50 -13.34
C ASN A 33 8.46 4.55 -13.38
N PRO A 34 8.56 5.65 -12.62
CA PRO A 34 7.50 6.67 -12.54
C PRO A 34 7.34 7.51 -13.82
N GLY A 35 8.32 7.47 -14.73
CA GLY A 35 8.32 8.33 -15.91
C GLY A 35 8.20 9.82 -15.56
N ASN A 36 7.40 10.56 -16.32
CA ASN A 36 7.13 11.99 -16.09
C ASN A 36 5.77 12.25 -15.43
N PHE A 37 5.09 11.21 -14.93
CA PHE A 37 3.72 11.29 -14.42
C PHE A 37 2.65 11.73 -15.44
N ASP A 38 2.94 11.61 -16.74
CA ASP A 38 1.99 11.96 -17.80
C ASP A 38 0.70 11.13 -17.71
N ASP A 39 0.75 9.91 -17.17
CA ASP A 39 -0.42 9.07 -16.90
C ASP A 39 -1.44 9.75 -15.95
N LEU A 40 -0.97 10.66 -15.09
CA LEU A 40 -1.81 11.41 -14.16
C LEU A 40 -2.47 12.66 -14.77
N LEU A 41 -2.22 12.96 -16.05
CA LEU A 41 -2.84 14.09 -16.73
C LEU A 41 -4.36 13.92 -16.84
N LEU A 42 -5.09 15.04 -16.69
CA LEU A 42 -6.55 15.04 -16.74
C LEU A 42 -7.12 14.49 -18.06
N GLU A 43 -6.40 14.62 -19.17
CA GLU A 43 -6.81 14.05 -20.46
C GLU A 43 -6.82 12.52 -20.44
N HIS A 44 -5.86 11.89 -19.77
CA HIS A 44 -5.82 10.44 -19.55
C HIS A 44 -6.90 10.01 -18.55
N MET A 45 -7.13 10.78 -17.48
CA MET A 45 -8.26 10.57 -16.57
C MET A 45 -9.62 10.59 -17.27
N ARG A 46 -9.85 11.58 -18.14
CA ARG A 46 -11.13 11.72 -18.86
C ARG A 46 -11.37 10.64 -19.90
N SER A 47 -10.30 10.06 -20.46
CA SER A 47 -10.40 8.96 -21.42
C SER A 47 -10.39 7.58 -20.77
N GLY A 48 -10.31 7.49 -19.44
CA GLY A 48 -10.16 6.23 -18.71
C GLY A 48 -8.77 5.58 -18.84
N SER A 49 -7.80 6.30 -19.40
CA SER A 49 -6.43 5.85 -19.65
C SER A 49 -5.44 6.25 -18.52
N PHE A 50 -5.95 6.72 -17.38
CA PHE A 50 -5.18 7.20 -16.21
C PHE A 50 -4.23 6.17 -15.58
N ILE A 51 -4.50 4.91 -15.80
CA ILE A 51 -3.61 3.80 -15.46
C ILE A 51 -3.12 3.30 -16.82
N ALA A 52 -1.82 3.35 -17.06
CA ALA A 52 -1.27 3.11 -18.38
C ALA A 52 -1.74 1.76 -18.96
N LYS A 53 -2.12 1.74 -20.25
CA LYS A 53 -2.50 0.51 -20.98
C LYS A 53 -1.36 -0.52 -21.02
N ASP A 54 -0.12 -0.12 -20.76
CA ASP A 54 1.06 -0.98 -20.80
C ASP A 54 1.57 -1.40 -19.41
N GLY A 55 0.86 -1.05 -18.33
CA GLY A 55 1.14 -1.54 -16.97
C GLY A 55 2.44 -1.02 -16.35
N LYS A 56 3.09 0.00 -16.95
CA LYS A 56 4.40 0.48 -16.48
C LYS A 56 4.33 1.39 -15.26
N PHE A 57 3.24 2.14 -15.11
CA PHE A 57 3.01 3.01 -13.95
C PHE A 57 2.15 2.29 -12.90
N LEU A 58 2.71 1.23 -12.30
CA LEU A 58 2.05 0.48 -11.23
C LEU A 58 2.90 0.53 -9.95
N PRO A 59 2.31 0.95 -8.82
CA PRO A 59 2.96 0.85 -7.53
C PRO A 59 2.80 -0.54 -6.95
N PHE A 60 3.80 -0.98 -6.19
CA PHE A 60 3.75 -2.21 -5.41
C PHE A 60 4.18 -1.95 -3.98
N LEU A 61 3.64 -2.72 -3.04
CA LEU A 61 4.03 -2.65 -1.63
C LEU A 61 5.43 -3.24 -1.45
N HIS A 62 6.34 -2.44 -0.90
CA HIS A 62 7.73 -2.80 -0.65
C HIS A 62 8.10 -2.56 0.82
N ARG A 63 9.11 -3.30 1.28
CA ARG A 63 9.75 -3.15 2.59
C ARG A 63 11.24 -2.87 2.41
N MET A 64 11.75 -1.89 3.14
CA MET A 64 13.18 -1.67 3.35
C MET A 64 13.51 -1.81 4.84
N ILE A 65 14.65 -2.41 5.15
CA ILE A 65 15.13 -2.56 6.53
C ILE A 65 16.51 -1.92 6.63
N ILE A 66 16.66 -0.97 7.54
CA ILE A 66 17.83 -0.11 7.67
C ILE A 66 18.47 -0.37 9.04
N PRO A 67 19.74 -0.78 9.12
CA PRO A 67 20.44 -0.94 10.40
C PRO A 67 20.63 0.40 11.09
N ILE A 68 20.31 0.49 12.39
CA ILE A 68 20.56 1.68 13.20
C ILE A 68 22.05 1.76 13.59
N ASN A 69 22.65 0.61 13.87
CA ASN A 69 24.05 0.46 14.26
C ASN A 69 24.76 -0.57 13.38
N VAL A 70 26.06 -0.38 13.17
CA VAL A 70 26.93 -1.30 12.44
C VAL A 70 27.99 -1.80 13.43
N SER A 71 28.24 -3.12 13.43
CA SER A 71 29.28 -3.71 14.30
C SER A 71 30.68 -3.25 13.86
N GLU A 72 31.59 -3.07 14.81
CA GLU A 72 33.00 -2.78 14.50
C GLU A 72 33.68 -3.94 13.73
N ASP A 73 33.14 -5.16 13.84
CA ASP A 73 33.62 -6.34 13.12
C ASP A 73 33.13 -6.43 11.67
N SER A 74 32.17 -5.58 11.26
CA SER A 74 31.61 -5.57 9.92
C SER A 74 32.62 -5.10 8.87
N LYS A 75 32.62 -5.73 7.71
CA LYS A 75 33.54 -5.45 6.61
C LYS A 75 32.77 -4.98 5.37
N PRO A 76 33.38 -4.14 4.51
CA PRO A 76 32.80 -3.84 3.21
C PRO A 76 32.42 -5.12 2.45
N GLY A 77 31.20 -5.14 1.90
CA GLY A 77 30.58 -6.28 1.25
C GLY A 77 29.67 -7.12 2.15
N ASP A 78 29.72 -6.94 3.47
CA ASP A 78 28.82 -7.65 4.39
C ASP A 78 27.37 -7.20 4.20
N ASP A 79 26.46 -8.17 4.20
CA ASP A 79 25.03 -7.93 4.39
C ASP A 79 24.71 -7.85 5.89
N LEU A 80 24.43 -6.64 6.34
CA LEU A 80 24.12 -6.31 7.74
C LEU A 80 22.79 -6.91 8.19
N LEU A 81 21.96 -7.43 7.27
CA LEU A 81 20.71 -8.12 7.56
C LEU A 81 20.85 -9.65 7.51
N SER A 82 22.04 -10.20 7.27
CA SER A 82 22.26 -11.65 7.12
C SER A 82 21.80 -12.51 8.31
N LYS A 83 21.65 -11.92 9.50
CA LYS A 83 21.15 -12.57 10.72
C LYS A 83 19.78 -12.06 11.16
N CYS A 84 19.15 -11.17 10.40
CA CYS A 84 17.84 -10.61 10.70
C CYS A 84 16.75 -11.59 10.25
N GLU A 85 16.05 -12.20 11.20
CA GLU A 85 15.04 -13.25 10.92
C GLU A 85 13.83 -12.74 10.12
N PHE A 86 13.57 -11.43 10.18
CA PHE A 86 12.47 -10.79 9.46
C PHE A 86 12.93 -10.01 8.22
N ALA A 87 14.16 -10.25 7.74
CA ALA A 87 14.69 -9.58 6.55
C ALA A 87 13.84 -9.86 5.30
N ASN A 88 13.34 -11.10 5.17
CA ASN A 88 12.42 -11.53 4.11
C ASN A 88 12.83 -11.06 2.70
N GLY A 89 14.13 -11.15 2.38
CA GLY A 89 14.69 -10.75 1.09
C GLY A 89 15.35 -9.37 1.07
N CYS A 90 15.09 -8.52 2.07
CA CYS A 90 15.77 -7.23 2.19
C CYS A 90 17.25 -7.44 2.50
N GLN A 91 18.09 -6.53 2.01
CA GLN A 91 19.53 -6.53 2.29
C GLN A 91 19.99 -5.13 2.69
N ALA A 92 21.08 -5.06 3.47
CA ALA A 92 21.76 -3.80 3.76
C ALA A 92 23.27 -3.99 3.65
N ILE A 93 23.84 -3.62 2.50
CA ILE A 93 25.23 -3.92 2.15
C ILE A 93 26.15 -2.77 2.61
N LEU A 94 27.13 -3.07 3.46
CA LEU A 94 28.17 -2.12 3.83
C LEU A 94 29.12 -1.87 2.65
N ARG A 95 29.31 -0.62 2.24
CA ARG A 95 30.18 -0.22 1.13
C ARG A 95 31.59 0.15 1.61
N GLU A 96 32.55 0.19 0.69
CA GLU A 96 33.96 0.54 0.99
C GLU A 96 34.12 1.96 1.57
N ASP A 97 33.24 2.88 1.19
CA ASP A 97 33.20 4.26 1.70
C ASP A 97 32.49 4.40 3.06
N GLY A 98 32.03 3.29 3.64
CA GLY A 98 31.29 3.25 4.90
C GLY A 98 29.80 3.57 4.78
N SER A 99 29.28 3.82 3.57
CA SER A 99 27.83 3.93 3.34
C SER A 99 27.15 2.57 3.41
N ILE A 100 25.84 2.56 3.67
CA ILE A 100 25.01 1.34 3.69
C ILE A 100 24.06 1.42 2.50
N HIS A 101 24.13 0.43 1.61
CA HIS A 101 23.22 0.33 0.47
C HIS A 101 22.12 -0.69 0.75
N CYS A 102 20.90 -0.21 0.91
CA CYS A 102 19.73 -1.03 1.18
C CYS A 102 19.07 -1.49 -0.11
N VAL A 103 18.76 -2.79 -0.17
CA VAL A 103 17.96 -3.42 -1.22
C VAL A 103 16.62 -3.79 -0.58
N ASP A 104 15.56 -3.18 -1.09
CA ASP A 104 14.20 -3.42 -0.62
C ASP A 104 13.59 -4.67 -1.26
N THR A 105 12.50 -5.18 -0.68
CA THR A 105 11.79 -6.34 -1.21
C THR A 105 10.33 -6.02 -1.46
N ARG A 106 9.84 -6.46 -2.63
CA ARG A 106 8.41 -6.47 -2.95
C ARG A 106 7.69 -7.48 -2.07
N ILE A 107 6.67 -7.03 -1.34
CA ILE A 107 5.90 -7.88 -0.43
C ILE A 107 4.70 -8.53 -1.15
N SER A 108 4.13 -7.84 -2.13
CA SER A 108 2.96 -8.29 -2.89
C SER A 108 3.16 -8.05 -4.39
N ASP A 109 2.81 -9.05 -5.21
CA ASP A 109 2.81 -8.95 -6.67
C ASP A 109 1.54 -8.31 -7.26
N ILE A 110 0.57 -7.97 -6.41
CA ILE A 110 -0.61 -7.20 -6.80
C ILE A 110 -0.31 -5.72 -6.58
N SER A 111 -0.61 -4.88 -7.58
CA SER A 111 -0.39 -3.43 -7.45
C SER A 111 -1.18 -2.87 -6.27
N PHE A 112 -0.58 -1.89 -5.60
CA PHE A 112 -0.97 -1.47 -4.27
C PHE A 112 -0.65 0.01 -4.07
N GLU A 113 -1.66 0.80 -3.76
CA GLU A 113 -1.54 2.22 -3.43
C GLU A 113 -2.60 2.65 -2.41
N PHE A 114 -2.54 3.89 -1.93
CA PHE A 114 -3.35 4.45 -0.86
C PHE A 114 -3.31 3.55 0.39
N PRO A 115 -2.10 3.28 0.93
CA PRO A 115 -1.91 2.35 2.04
C PRO A 115 -2.65 2.82 3.28
N ARG A 116 -3.43 1.94 3.88
CA ARG A 116 -4.10 2.13 5.16
C ARG A 116 -3.84 0.93 6.06
N TYR A 117 -3.78 1.17 7.36
CA TYR A 117 -3.53 0.17 8.39
C TYR A 117 -4.13 0.69 9.70
N CYS A 118 -4.07 -0.13 10.75
CA CYS A 118 -4.50 0.27 12.09
C CYS A 118 -3.64 1.41 12.63
N TYR A 119 -4.15 2.64 12.60
CA TYR A 119 -3.35 3.85 12.87
C TYR A 119 -2.87 3.96 14.34
N ASP A 120 -3.50 3.24 15.28
CA ASP A 120 -3.02 3.12 16.67
C ASP A 120 -1.65 2.41 16.77
N LEU A 121 -1.25 1.74 15.69
CA LEU A 121 0.05 1.11 15.47
C LEU A 121 0.98 1.94 14.57
N ASN A 122 0.64 3.20 14.28
CA ASN A 122 1.57 4.11 13.61
C ASN A 122 2.87 4.20 14.42
N MET A 123 4.00 4.03 13.73
CA MET A 123 5.33 3.93 14.33
C MET A 123 5.59 2.70 15.21
N LYS A 124 4.76 1.66 15.11
CA LYS A 124 4.92 0.38 15.81
C LYS A 124 4.89 -0.79 14.82
N ASP A 125 5.42 -1.93 15.25
CA ASP A 125 5.30 -3.19 14.52
C ASP A 125 3.81 -3.54 14.33
N TYR A 126 3.47 -4.00 13.13
CA TYR A 126 2.09 -4.19 12.66
C TYR A 126 2.06 -5.29 11.58
N ARG A 127 0.89 -5.89 11.34
CA ARG A 127 0.78 -7.08 10.49
C ARG A 127 0.02 -6.86 9.19
N TYR A 128 -1.00 -6.02 9.18
CA TYR A 128 -1.93 -5.89 8.06
C TYR A 128 -1.93 -4.48 7.48
N VAL A 129 -1.89 -4.44 6.16
CA VAL A 129 -2.01 -3.21 5.38
C VAL A 129 -3.00 -3.42 4.23
N TYR A 130 -3.80 -2.39 3.97
CA TYR A 130 -4.85 -2.32 2.97
C TYR A 130 -4.49 -1.30 1.91
N GLY A 131 -4.79 -1.58 0.65
CA GLY A 131 -4.49 -0.68 -0.45
C GLY A 131 -5.42 -0.89 -1.63
N ALA A 132 -5.63 0.16 -2.40
CA ALA A 132 -6.34 0.10 -3.67
C ALA A 132 -5.44 -0.49 -4.76
N HIS A 133 -6.02 -1.35 -5.58
CA HIS A 133 -5.38 -1.82 -6.81
C HIS A 133 -5.49 -0.73 -7.89
N LEU A 134 -4.34 -0.28 -8.40
CA LEU A 134 -4.28 0.70 -9.50
C LEU A 134 -4.04 0.05 -10.86
N GLY A 135 -4.26 -1.25 -11.05
CA GLY A 135 -4.12 -1.90 -12.36
C GLY A 135 -5.42 -1.92 -13.18
N HIS A 136 -5.25 -2.03 -14.50
CA HIS A 136 -6.32 -2.15 -15.50
C HIS A 136 -6.47 -3.58 -16.03
N ASP A 137 -6.27 -4.58 -15.17
CA ASP A 137 -6.61 -5.95 -15.53
C ASP A 137 -8.12 -6.13 -15.53
N LYS A 138 -8.69 -6.13 -16.74
CA LYS A 138 -10.14 -6.27 -16.96
C LYS A 138 -10.68 -7.62 -16.52
N GLU A 139 -9.84 -8.66 -16.49
CA GLU A 139 -10.25 -10.01 -16.13
C GLU A 139 -10.09 -10.27 -14.64
N ALA A 140 -8.98 -9.83 -14.04
CA ALA A 140 -8.72 -10.05 -12.62
C ALA A 140 -9.64 -9.24 -11.70
N LYS A 141 -10.09 -8.05 -12.15
CA LYS A 141 -11.01 -7.17 -11.40
C LYS A 141 -10.59 -6.95 -9.94
N HIS A 142 -9.30 -6.84 -9.66
CA HIS A 142 -8.82 -6.52 -8.33
C HIS A 142 -9.31 -5.11 -7.94
N GLY A 143 -9.90 -5.00 -6.75
CA GLY A 143 -10.38 -3.75 -6.18
C GLY A 143 -9.50 -3.29 -5.03
N VAL A 144 -9.60 -4.00 -3.89
CA VAL A 144 -8.84 -3.70 -2.68
C VAL A 144 -8.05 -4.91 -2.24
N VAL A 145 -6.80 -4.69 -1.87
CA VAL A 145 -5.86 -5.72 -1.43
C VAL A 145 -5.62 -5.53 0.06
N LYS A 146 -5.70 -6.62 0.82
CA LYS A 146 -5.16 -6.75 2.17
C LYS A 146 -3.91 -7.61 2.10
N VAL A 147 -2.79 -7.13 2.63
CA VAL A 147 -1.53 -7.89 2.72
C VAL A 147 -1.25 -8.25 4.18
N ASP A 148 -0.89 -9.51 4.43
CA ASP A 148 -0.33 -10.00 5.69
C ASP A 148 1.20 -9.94 5.62
N LEU A 149 1.79 -8.94 6.28
CA LEU A 149 3.22 -8.65 6.27
C LEU A 149 4.07 -9.73 6.93
N SER A 150 3.47 -10.64 7.72
CA SER A 150 4.21 -11.73 8.35
C SER A 150 4.70 -12.78 7.36
N ASN A 151 3.97 -12.97 6.24
CA ASN A 151 4.24 -14.02 5.26
C ASN A 151 4.07 -13.58 3.80
N GLY A 152 3.71 -12.32 3.55
CA GLY A 152 3.51 -11.76 2.20
C GLY A 152 2.23 -12.22 1.51
N THR A 153 1.35 -12.97 2.17
CA THR A 153 0.09 -13.42 1.57
C THR A 153 -0.92 -12.27 1.47
N ASN A 154 -1.86 -12.39 0.54
CA ASN A 154 -2.87 -11.37 0.31
C ASN A 154 -4.29 -11.95 0.22
N LYS A 155 -5.26 -11.11 0.57
CA LYS A 155 -6.69 -11.28 0.28
C LYS A 155 -7.13 -10.11 -0.58
N VAL A 156 -7.96 -10.39 -1.59
CA VAL A 156 -8.38 -9.38 -2.55
C VAL A 156 -9.90 -9.36 -2.62
N TRP A 157 -10.48 -8.16 -2.44
CA TRP A 157 -11.86 -7.94 -2.83
C TRP A 157 -11.90 -7.57 -4.31
N LEU A 158 -12.78 -8.25 -5.06
CA LEU A 158 -12.95 -8.05 -6.49
C LEU A 158 -14.09 -7.07 -6.76
N LYS A 159 -13.81 -6.04 -7.56
CA LYS A 159 -14.80 -5.07 -8.03
C LYS A 159 -15.66 -5.68 -9.13
N ASP A 160 -16.84 -5.10 -9.38
CA ASP A 160 -17.80 -5.70 -10.31
C ASP A 160 -17.32 -5.64 -11.78
N ALA A 161 -16.62 -4.56 -12.14
CA ALA A 161 -16.16 -4.28 -13.50
C ALA A 161 -14.71 -3.80 -13.52
N GLY A 162 -13.96 -4.19 -14.56
CA GLY A 162 -12.53 -3.90 -14.67
C GLY A 162 -12.20 -2.40 -14.77
N ASP A 163 -13.14 -1.59 -15.26
CA ASP A 163 -13.03 -0.14 -15.43
C ASP A 163 -13.53 0.67 -14.21
N GLN A 164 -14.00 0.00 -13.16
CA GLN A 164 -14.20 0.63 -11.86
C GLN A 164 -12.85 0.94 -11.19
N LEU A 165 -12.77 2.08 -10.51
CA LEU A 165 -11.58 2.46 -9.75
C LEU A 165 -11.95 2.53 -8.27
N CYS A 166 -11.20 1.82 -7.44
CA CYS A 166 -11.31 1.93 -5.99
C CYS A 166 -10.45 3.12 -5.53
N ALA A 167 -11.03 4.02 -4.74
CA ALA A 167 -10.28 5.03 -4.02
C ALA A 167 -9.63 4.42 -2.75
N GLU A 168 -9.10 5.27 -1.87
CA GLU A 168 -8.47 4.86 -0.60
C GLU A 168 -9.42 3.98 0.26
N PRO A 169 -8.98 2.77 0.68
CA PRO A 169 -9.76 1.90 1.56
C PRO A 169 -9.63 2.33 3.02
N ILE A 170 -10.61 3.10 3.51
CA ILE A 170 -10.55 3.71 4.84
C ILE A 170 -10.87 2.65 5.91
N LEU A 171 -9.86 2.24 6.68
CA LEU A 171 -10.06 1.36 7.84
C LEU A 171 -10.80 2.10 8.96
N VAL A 172 -11.86 1.49 9.45
CA VAL A 172 -12.58 1.87 10.66
C VAL A 172 -12.58 0.65 11.57
N ASN A 173 -11.66 0.65 12.55
CA ASN A 173 -11.59 -0.39 13.55
C ASN A 173 -12.89 -0.43 14.38
N ARG A 174 -13.30 -1.63 14.79
CA ARG A 174 -14.41 -1.83 15.71
C ARG A 174 -14.06 -1.16 17.06
N PRO A 175 -15.01 -0.51 17.76
CA PRO A 175 -14.76 -0.06 19.13
C PRO A 175 -14.27 -1.23 20.00
N GLU A 176 -13.23 -0.98 20.79
CA GLU A 176 -12.63 -1.98 21.69
C GLU A 176 -12.12 -3.25 20.98
N TYR A 177 -11.63 -3.11 19.75
CA TYR A 177 -10.97 -4.19 19.04
C TYR A 177 -9.75 -4.74 19.80
N VAL A 178 -9.45 -6.01 19.60
CA VAL A 178 -8.28 -6.70 20.14
C VAL A 178 -7.26 -6.94 19.03
N GLU A 179 -7.72 -7.39 17.87
CA GLU A 179 -6.86 -7.62 16.70
C GLU A 179 -6.91 -6.41 15.76
N GLU A 180 -5.75 -6.01 15.23
CA GLU A 180 -5.59 -4.78 14.44
C GLU A 180 -6.43 -4.71 13.15
N ASP A 181 -6.96 -5.83 12.66
CA ASP A 181 -7.84 -5.92 11.50
C ASP A 181 -9.34 -6.07 11.83
N GLU A 182 -9.72 -6.05 13.11
CA GLU A 182 -11.13 -6.07 13.52
C GLU A 182 -11.80 -4.73 13.21
N GLY A 183 -12.66 -4.74 12.20
CA GLY A 183 -13.37 -3.54 11.76
C GLY A 183 -13.90 -3.69 10.34
N VAL A 184 -14.08 -2.55 9.68
CA VAL A 184 -14.54 -2.48 8.30
C VAL A 184 -13.65 -1.55 7.47
N LEU A 185 -13.62 -1.78 6.17
CA LEU A 185 -13.10 -0.84 5.18
C LEU A 185 -14.27 -0.10 4.54
N LEU A 186 -14.19 1.22 4.47
CA LEU A 186 -15.08 2.05 3.66
C LEU A 186 -14.35 2.43 2.37
N VAL A 187 -14.84 1.96 1.23
CA VAL A 187 -14.14 2.10 -0.05
C VAL A 187 -15.06 2.76 -1.06
N PRO A 188 -14.81 4.04 -1.42
CA PRO A 188 -15.46 4.67 -2.56
C PRO A 188 -15.02 3.99 -3.86
N VAL A 189 -15.98 3.56 -4.66
CA VAL A 189 -15.76 3.00 -6.00
C VAL A 189 -16.34 3.95 -7.03
N VAL A 190 -15.46 4.48 -7.88
CA VAL A 190 -15.82 5.39 -8.96
C VAL A 190 -15.95 4.63 -10.28
N THR A 191 -16.85 5.09 -11.14
CA THR A 191 -17.12 4.49 -12.44
C THR A 191 -16.61 5.41 -13.55
N THR A 192 -15.98 4.84 -14.57
CA THR A 192 -15.62 5.59 -15.79
C THR A 192 -16.70 5.52 -16.86
N ASN A 193 -17.66 4.60 -16.71
CA ASN A 193 -18.82 4.44 -17.59
C ASN A 193 -20.02 5.21 -17.03
N GLU A 194 -20.65 6.03 -17.89
CA GLU A 194 -21.74 6.92 -17.50
C GLU A 194 -23.04 6.19 -17.12
N ASN A 195 -23.18 4.92 -17.52
CA ASN A 195 -24.34 4.10 -17.19
C ASN A 195 -24.21 3.37 -15.85
N ASP A 196 -23.00 3.36 -15.28
CA ASP A 196 -22.73 2.66 -14.03
C ASP A 196 -22.89 3.62 -12.84
N THR A 197 -23.49 3.12 -11.76
CA THR A 197 -23.71 3.90 -10.54
C THR A 197 -22.51 3.75 -9.62
N PRO A 198 -21.83 4.85 -9.22
CA PRO A 198 -20.78 4.77 -8.23
C PRO A 198 -21.35 4.38 -6.86
N TYR A 199 -20.51 3.80 -6.00
CA TYR A 199 -20.95 3.32 -4.70
C TYR A 199 -19.84 3.43 -3.66
N VAL A 200 -20.22 3.36 -2.39
CA VAL A 200 -19.27 3.10 -1.29
C VAL A 200 -19.52 1.69 -0.82
N VAL A 201 -18.54 0.80 -0.97
CA VAL A 201 -18.63 -0.57 -0.45
C VAL A 201 -18.06 -0.62 0.97
N VAL A 202 -18.70 -1.42 1.82
CA VAL A 202 -18.27 -1.73 3.18
C VAL A 202 -17.77 -3.17 3.18
N LEU A 203 -16.48 -3.35 3.46
CA LEU A 203 -15.84 -4.66 3.51
C LEU A 203 -15.52 -5.02 4.95
N ASN A 204 -15.65 -6.30 5.30
CA ASN A 204 -15.07 -6.83 6.53
C ASN A 204 -13.54 -6.80 6.40
N ALA A 205 -12.85 -6.07 7.29
CA ALA A 205 -11.40 -5.87 7.21
C ALA A 205 -10.58 -7.14 7.50
N GLN A 206 -11.17 -8.17 8.11
CA GLN A 206 -10.53 -9.46 8.37
C GLN A 206 -10.67 -10.42 7.18
N THR A 207 -11.90 -10.56 6.67
CA THR A 207 -12.26 -11.54 5.64
C THR A 207 -12.15 -11.01 4.23
N MET A 208 -12.16 -9.68 4.02
CA MET A 208 -12.33 -9.01 2.73
C MET A 208 -13.67 -9.30 2.04
N GLU A 209 -14.64 -9.84 2.77
CA GLU A 209 -16.00 -10.05 2.27
C GLU A 209 -16.79 -8.76 2.31
N GLU A 210 -17.64 -8.57 1.31
CA GLU A 210 -18.56 -7.45 1.28
C GLU A 210 -19.69 -7.62 2.31
N LEU A 211 -19.85 -6.62 3.17
CA LEU A 211 -20.96 -6.55 4.14
C LEU A 211 -22.17 -5.81 3.57
N GLY A 212 -21.93 -4.95 2.58
CA GLY A 212 -22.95 -4.20 1.85
C GLY A 212 -22.34 -2.98 1.18
N ARG A 213 -23.18 -2.23 0.47
CA ARG A 213 -22.77 -1.00 -0.21
C ARG A 213 -23.87 0.05 -0.24
N PHE A 214 -23.47 1.31 -0.25
CA PHE A 214 -24.34 2.44 -0.48
C PHE A 214 -24.21 2.91 -1.93
N LEU A 215 -25.28 2.77 -2.71
CA LEU A 215 -25.34 3.31 -4.06
C LEU A 215 -25.47 4.83 -3.97
N ILE A 216 -24.57 5.55 -4.61
CA ILE A 216 -24.55 7.00 -4.56
C ILE A 216 -25.64 7.53 -5.50
N PRO A 217 -26.60 8.34 -5.01
CA PRO A 217 -27.72 8.86 -5.81
C PRO A 217 -27.29 10.04 -6.71
N GLN A 218 -26.09 9.96 -7.28
CA GLN A 218 -25.52 10.89 -8.24
C GLN A 218 -24.88 10.08 -9.36
N SER A 219 -24.98 10.58 -10.59
CA SER A 219 -24.44 9.88 -11.76
C SER A 219 -22.92 9.74 -11.74
N ARG A 220 -22.21 10.60 -10.98
CA ARG A 220 -20.75 10.57 -10.85
C ARG A 220 -20.33 11.07 -9.48
N ILE A 221 -19.21 10.53 -9.02
CA ILE A 221 -18.36 11.15 -8.01
C ILE A 221 -16.96 11.33 -8.59
N PRO A 222 -16.29 12.47 -8.37
CA PRO A 222 -14.89 12.62 -8.75
C PRO A 222 -14.02 11.59 -8.02
N LEU A 223 -12.95 11.13 -8.67
CA LEU A 223 -11.90 10.37 -7.99
C LEU A 223 -11.28 11.27 -6.92
N GLY A 224 -11.49 10.91 -5.65
CA GLY A 224 -10.81 11.52 -4.51
C GLY A 224 -9.47 10.83 -4.23
N PHE A 225 -8.65 11.46 -3.39
CA PHE A 225 -7.35 10.90 -2.97
C PHE A 225 -7.41 10.37 -1.55
N HIS A 226 -7.59 11.27 -0.57
CA HIS A 226 -7.51 10.92 0.84
C HIS A 226 -8.79 11.27 1.60
N ALA A 227 -9.08 10.45 2.60
CA ALA A 227 -10.20 10.59 3.50
C ALA A 227 -9.86 10.06 4.89
N HIS A 228 -10.65 10.52 5.86
CA HIS A 228 -10.56 10.08 7.23
C HIS A 228 -11.97 9.86 7.78
N TYR A 229 -12.15 8.78 8.55
CA TYR A 229 -13.39 8.56 9.27
C TYR A 229 -13.37 9.37 10.56
N VAL A 230 -14.40 10.19 10.76
CA VAL A 230 -14.59 10.92 12.02
C VAL A 230 -15.83 10.33 12.69
N PRO A 231 -15.71 9.73 13.90
CA PRO A 231 -16.88 9.26 14.62
C PRO A 231 -17.79 10.45 14.92
N ARG A 232 -19.10 10.24 14.79
CA ARG A 232 -20.06 11.26 15.20
C ARG A 232 -20.07 11.31 16.74
N PRO A 233 -19.89 12.48 17.39
CA PRO A 233 -20.15 12.60 18.81
C PRO A 233 -21.59 12.15 19.09
N ASP A 234 -21.82 11.53 20.25
CA ASP A 234 -23.11 10.99 20.67
C ASP A 234 -24.26 11.95 20.30
N LEU A 235 -25.21 11.43 19.51
CA LEU A 235 -26.48 12.07 19.20
C LEU A 235 -27.48 11.84 20.33
#